data_AF-A0A258C5S9-F1
#
_entry.id   AF-A0A258C5S9-F1
#
_cell.length_a   1.000
_cell.length_b   1.000
_cell.length_c   1.000
_cell.angle_alpha   90.00
_cell.angle_beta   90.00
_cell.angle_gamma   90.00
#
_symmetry.space_group_name_H-M   'P 1'
#
loop_
_entity.id
_entity.type
_entity.pdbx_description
1 polymer ?
#
loop_
_entity_poly.entity_id
_entity_poly.type
_entity_poly.pdbx_seq_one_letter_code
_entity_poly.pdbx_strand_id
1 'polypeptide(L)'
;MNKTTIAAVSALLLLILLWLCGWWVSREPDLVIEEVQQGMQQEDGSRVVGYSTTTALIRVTETLLQKRGGYLANDVLPPFSLLDNMPAWELGALEMSRDLALALRKDLSRSQSQSIENQYLKLAQPMLNIDHRSWAVPAAE
;
A
#
# COMPACT_ATOMS: atom_id res chain seq x y z
N MET A 1 -44.32 -10.28 -15.41
CA MET A 1 -43.52 -9.34 -14.61
C MET A 1 -43.43 -8.04 -15.37
N ASN A 2 -43.81 -6.91 -14.77
CA ASN A 2 -43.82 -5.62 -15.46
C ASN A 2 -42.38 -5.18 -15.75
N LYS A 3 -42.13 -4.53 -16.90
CA LYS A 3 -40.79 -4.05 -17.28
C LYS A 3 -40.15 -3.18 -16.19
N THR A 4 -40.97 -2.42 -15.47
CA THR A 4 -40.58 -1.59 -14.31
C THR A 4 -40.12 -2.42 -13.12
N THR A 5 -40.81 -3.52 -12.79
CA THR A 5 -40.40 -4.43 -11.71
C THR A 5 -39.08 -5.14 -12.01
N ILE A 6 -38.86 -5.54 -13.28
CA ILE A 6 -37.58 -6.14 -13.71
C ILE A 6 -36.45 -5.11 -13.58
N ALA A 7 -36.66 -3.88 -14.09
CA ALA A 7 -35.68 -2.81 -14.01
C ALA A 7 -35.32 -2.45 -12.55
N ALA A 8 -36.32 -2.37 -11.67
CA ALA A 8 -36.11 -2.08 -10.25
C ALA A 8 -35.29 -3.18 -9.54
N VAL A 9 -35.61 -4.45 -9.79
CA VAL A 9 -34.86 -5.58 -9.21
C VAL A 9 -33.43 -5.63 -9.74
N SER A 10 -33.21 -5.39 -11.03
CA SER A 10 -31.86 -5.34 -11.60
C SER A 10 -31.02 -4.19 -11.04
N ALA A 11 -31.62 -3.01 -10.85
CA ALA A 11 -30.92 -1.87 -10.25
C ALA A 11 -30.53 -2.15 -8.79
N LEU A 12 -31.44 -2.77 -8.01
CA LEU A 12 -31.16 -3.16 -6.64
C LEU A 12 -30.01 -4.19 -6.56
N LEU A 13 -30.02 -5.20 -7.44
CA LEU A 13 -28.94 -6.19 -7.51
C LEU A 13 -27.59 -5.53 -7.84
N LEU A 14 -27.57 -4.59 -8.78
CA LEU A 14 -26.36 -3.85 -9.12
C LEU A 14 -25.82 -3.06 -7.93
N LEU A 15 -26.68 -2.38 -7.17
CA LEU A 15 -26.29 -1.63 -5.98
C LEU A 15 -25.70 -2.54 -4.90
N ILE A 16 -26.31 -3.71 -4.67
CA ILE A 16 -25.79 -4.70 -3.71
C ILE A 16 -24.40 -5.20 -4.14
N LEU A 17 -24.20 -5.47 -5.43
CA LEU A 17 -22.91 -5.89 -5.97
C LEU A 17 -21.83 -4.81 -5.80
N LEU A 18 -22.15 -3.55 -6.12
CA LEU A 18 -21.23 -2.43 -5.93
C LEU A 18 -20.86 -2.24 -4.46
N TRP A 19 -21.84 -2.36 -3.56
CA TRP A 19 -21.61 -2.27 -2.12
C TRP A 19 -20.73 -3.40 -1.59
N LEU A 20 -20.98 -4.66 -1.99
CA LEU A 20 -20.16 -5.80 -1.59
C LEU A 20 -18.72 -5.69 -2.11
N CYS A 21 -18.54 -5.19 -3.34
CA CYS A 21 -17.22 -4.97 -3.92
C CYS A 21 -16.46 -3.87 -3.17
N GLY A 22 -17.12 -2.74 -2.86
CA GLY A 22 -16.53 -1.68 -2.05
C GLY A 22 -16.13 -2.16 -0.65
N TRP A 23 -16.98 -2.95 0.00
CA TRP A 23 -16.68 -3.57 1.30
C TRP A 23 -15.50 -4.56 1.24
N TRP A 24 -15.39 -5.34 0.16
CA TRP A 24 -14.30 -6.30 -0.01
C TRP A 24 -12.94 -5.62 -0.15
N VAL A 25 -12.90 -4.49 -0.86
CA VAL A 25 -11.70 -3.65 -1.06
C VAL A 25 -11.34 -2.85 0.19
N SER A 26 -12.32 -2.29 0.90
CA SER A 26 -12.08 -1.41 2.06
C SER A 26 -11.76 -2.15 3.36
N ARG A 27 -11.15 -3.34 3.31
CA ARG A 27 -10.72 -4.03 4.53
C ARG A 27 -9.40 -3.46 5.04
N GLU A 28 -9.35 -3.25 6.35
CA GLU A 28 -8.14 -2.82 7.04
C GLU A 28 -7.07 -3.92 7.03
N PRO A 29 -5.78 -3.56 6.88
CA PRO A 29 -4.68 -4.50 6.96
C PRO A 29 -4.37 -4.91 8.40
N ASP A 30 -3.74 -6.08 8.55
CA ASP A 30 -3.34 -6.59 9.86
C ASP A 30 -2.20 -5.76 10.47
N LEU A 31 -2.13 -5.77 11.81
CA LEU A 31 -1.10 -5.04 12.54
C LEU A 31 0.24 -5.78 12.47
N VAL A 32 1.31 -5.04 12.16
CA VAL A 32 2.68 -5.57 11.99
C VAL A 32 3.35 -5.95 13.33
N ILE A 33 2.69 -5.69 14.48
CA ILE A 33 3.27 -5.84 15.83
C ILE A 33 3.58 -7.31 16.13
N GLU A 34 2.63 -8.20 15.91
CA GLU A 34 2.77 -9.62 16.25
C GLU A 34 3.87 -10.28 15.41
N GLU A 35 3.92 -9.93 14.13
CA GLU A 35 4.92 -10.46 13.20
C GLU A 35 6.34 -9.99 13.54
N VAL A 36 6.52 -8.70 13.84
CA VAL A 36 7.81 -8.17 14.28
C VAL A 36 8.26 -8.86 15.57
N GLN A 37 7.34 -9.12 16.50
CA GLN A 37 7.65 -9.84 17.74
C GLN A 37 8.05 -11.30 17.50
N GLN A 38 7.37 -12.00 16.58
CA GLN A 38 7.70 -13.38 16.21
C GLN A 38 9.05 -13.48 15.49
N GLY A 39 9.32 -12.58 14.53
CA GLY A 39 10.60 -12.55 13.81
C GLY A 39 11.80 -12.33 14.74
N MET A 40 11.66 -11.43 15.72
CA MET A 40 12.70 -11.20 16.73
C MET A 40 12.95 -12.42 17.65
N GLN A 41 11.97 -13.30 17.83
CA GLN A 41 12.11 -14.51 18.65
C GLN A 41 12.76 -15.66 17.86
N GLN A 42 12.61 -15.71 16.54
CA GLN A 42 13.21 -16.73 15.68
C GLN A 42 14.69 -16.46 15.37
N GLU A 43 15.11 -15.20 15.21
CA GLU A 43 16.50 -14.81 14.95
C GLU A 43 17.30 -14.60 16.25
N ASP A 44 17.44 -15.66 17.06
CA ASP A 44 18.38 -15.79 18.20
C ASP A 44 18.59 -14.56 19.11
N GLY A 45 17.55 -13.74 19.28
CA GLY A 45 17.52 -12.63 20.24
C GLY A 45 18.45 -11.45 19.94
N SER A 46 19.12 -11.38 18.78
CA SER A 46 19.90 -10.20 18.44
C SER A 46 18.95 -9.07 18.01
N ARG A 47 18.54 -8.24 18.98
CA ARG A 47 17.72 -7.05 18.73
C ARG A 47 18.56 -6.01 17.96
N VAL A 48 18.68 -6.21 16.66
CA VAL A 48 19.38 -5.27 15.78
C VAL A 48 18.57 -3.98 15.75
N VAL A 49 19.21 -2.87 16.15
CA VAL A 49 18.59 -1.55 16.10
C VAL A 49 18.17 -1.25 14.66
N GLY A 50 16.89 -0.89 14.48
CA GLY A 50 16.32 -0.62 13.15
C GLY A 50 15.64 -1.81 12.47
N TYR A 51 15.71 -3.03 13.04
CA TYR A 51 14.98 -4.20 12.52
C TYR A 51 13.48 -3.91 12.40
N SER A 52 12.83 -3.54 13.51
CA SER A 52 11.38 -3.28 13.54
C SER A 52 10.97 -2.19 12.54
N THR A 53 11.76 -1.13 12.40
CA THR A 53 11.49 -0.04 11.45
C THR A 53 11.59 -0.52 10.00
N THR A 54 12.61 -1.33 9.69
CA THR A 54 12.82 -1.88 8.35
C THR A 54 11.71 -2.87 7.99
N THR A 55 11.37 -3.78 8.90
CA THR A 55 10.27 -4.74 8.72
C THR A 55 8.93 -4.03 8.56
N ALA A 56 8.68 -2.98 9.34
CA ALA A 56 7.46 -2.16 9.18
C ALA A 56 7.38 -1.52 7.79
N LEU A 57 8.48 -0.94 7.28
CA LEU A 57 8.51 -0.37 5.93
C LEU A 57 8.22 -1.43 4.87
N ILE A 58 8.86 -2.60 4.97
CA ILE A 58 8.64 -3.72 4.05
C ILE A 58 7.16 -4.11 4.05
N ARG A 59 6.57 -4.34 5.23
CA ARG A 59 5.18 -4.76 5.34
C ARG A 59 4.18 -3.72 4.88
N VAL A 60 4.39 -2.43 5.16
CA VAL A 60 3.52 -1.38 4.63
C VAL A 60 3.60 -1.33 3.11
N THR A 61 4.81 -1.40 2.55
CA THR A 61 5.01 -1.35 1.10
C THR A 61 4.40 -2.57 0.41
N GLU A 62 4.56 -3.77 0.98
CA GLU A 62 3.94 -5.00 0.48
C GLU A 62 2.42 -4.96 0.61
N THR A 63 1.89 -4.41 1.70
CA THR A 63 0.44 -4.24 1.89
C THR A 63 -0.15 -3.33 0.83
N LEU A 64 0.54 -2.24 0.48
CA LEU A 64 0.15 -1.37 -0.62
C LEU A 64 0.19 -2.10 -1.96
N LEU A 65 1.27 -2.84 -2.23
CA LEU A 65 1.47 -3.57 -3.48
C LEU A 65 0.48 -4.73 -3.67
N GLN A 66 0.16 -5.44 -2.59
CA GLN A 66 -0.73 -6.62 -2.61
C GLN A 66 -2.16 -6.28 -2.18
N LYS A 67 -2.49 -4.99 -2.14
CA LYS A 67 -3.80 -4.50 -1.72
C LYS A 67 -4.91 -5.13 -2.57
N ARG A 68 -6.01 -5.49 -1.90
CA ARG A 68 -7.23 -5.97 -2.55
C ARG A 68 -7.82 -4.89 -3.44
N GLY A 69 -7.96 -5.20 -4.73
CA GLY A 69 -8.50 -4.27 -5.71
C GLY A 69 -7.45 -3.40 -6.42
N GLY A 70 -6.15 -3.55 -6.12
CA GLY A 70 -5.09 -2.77 -6.76
C GLY A 70 -4.97 -1.35 -6.20
N TYR A 71 -4.19 -0.52 -6.89
CA TYR A 71 -3.94 0.86 -6.49
C TYR A 71 -5.01 1.77 -7.10
N LEU A 72 -5.94 2.25 -6.28
CA LEU A 72 -7.19 2.84 -6.78
C LEU A 72 -7.10 4.35 -7.03
N ALA A 73 -5.99 5.00 -6.68
CA ALA A 73 -5.86 6.45 -6.79
C ALA A 73 -6.01 7.00 -8.22
N ASN A 74 -5.79 6.16 -9.25
CA ASN A 74 -5.98 6.49 -10.66
C ASN A 74 -7.28 5.90 -11.27
N ASP A 75 -8.07 5.17 -10.49
CA ASP A 75 -9.31 4.53 -10.95
C ASP A 75 -10.53 5.45 -10.86
N VAL A 76 -11.30 5.51 -11.95
CA VAL A 76 -12.48 6.41 -12.08
C VAL A 76 -13.80 5.64 -12.11
N LEU A 77 -13.75 4.30 -12.25
CA LEU A 77 -14.95 3.47 -12.39
C LEU A 77 -15.61 3.18 -11.02
N PRO A 78 -16.95 3.25 -10.92
CA PRO A 78 -17.67 2.74 -9.74
C PRO A 78 -17.45 1.23 -9.58
N PRO A 79 -17.32 0.70 -8.35
CA PRO A 79 -17.57 1.32 -7.05
C PRO A 79 -16.39 2.13 -6.48
N PHE A 80 -15.21 2.10 -7.11
CA PHE A 80 -13.97 2.65 -6.54
C PHE A 80 -13.98 4.17 -6.47
N SER A 81 -14.61 4.85 -7.42
CA SER A 81 -14.81 6.30 -7.36
C SER A 81 -15.75 6.77 -6.24
N LEU A 82 -16.49 5.85 -5.60
CA LEU A 82 -17.34 6.14 -4.44
C LEU A 82 -16.61 5.89 -3.10
N LEU A 83 -15.40 5.32 -3.14
CA LEU A 83 -14.57 5.09 -1.96
C LEU A 83 -13.64 6.30 -1.76
N ASP A 84 -14.05 7.25 -0.93
CA ASP A 84 -13.28 8.48 -0.66
C ASP A 84 -12.06 8.22 0.24
N ASN A 85 -12.19 7.30 1.17
CA ASN A 85 -11.18 6.94 2.17
C ASN A 85 -9.96 6.24 1.57
N MET A 86 -10.13 5.42 0.54
CA MET A 86 -9.06 4.56 0.02
C MET A 86 -7.93 5.31 -0.69
N PRO A 87 -8.20 6.19 -1.67
CA PRO A 87 -7.14 6.98 -2.31
C PRO A 87 -6.36 7.85 -1.33
N ALA A 88 -7.02 8.37 -0.29
CA ALA A 88 -6.37 9.15 0.76
C ALA A 88 -5.45 8.29 1.64
N TRP A 89 -5.90 7.08 2.01
CA TRP A 89 -5.09 6.12 2.77
C TRP A 89 -3.87 5.66 1.96
N GLU A 90 -4.04 5.35 0.68
CA GLU A 90 -2.96 4.95 -0.23
C GLU A 90 -1.87 6.02 -0.32
N LEU A 91 -2.26 7.27 -0.54
CA LEU A 91 -1.32 8.38 -0.62
C LEU A 91 -0.57 8.58 0.69
N GLY A 92 -1.26 8.54 1.84
CA GLY A 92 -0.62 8.71 3.14
C GLY A 92 0.39 7.60 3.45
N ALA A 93 0.06 6.35 3.14
CA ALA A 93 0.98 5.22 3.32
C ALA A 93 2.16 5.27 2.34
N LEU A 94 1.93 5.73 1.11
CA LEU A 94 2.99 5.94 0.10
C LEU A 94 3.96 7.06 0.51
N GLU A 95 3.45 8.22 0.94
CA GLU A 95 4.27 9.35 1.42
C GLU A 95 5.13 8.94 2.62
N MET A 96 4.52 8.27 3.62
CA MET A 96 5.26 7.73 4.75
C MET A 96 6.38 6.76 4.29
N SER A 97 6.09 5.90 3.31
CA SER A 97 7.08 4.94 2.80
C SER A 97 8.22 5.63 2.03
N ARG A 98 7.91 6.70 1.27
CA ARG A 98 8.91 7.52 0.56
C ARG A 98 9.88 8.19 1.52
N ASP A 99 9.36 8.84 2.55
CA ASP A 99 10.16 9.56 3.53
C ASP A 99 11.03 8.62 4.35
N LEU A 100 10.46 7.48 4.78
CA LEU A 100 11.20 6.48 5.54
C LEU A 100 12.28 5.79 4.68
N ALA A 101 11.98 5.46 3.43
CA ALA A 101 12.96 4.91 2.50
C ALA A 101 14.10 5.91 2.21
N LEU A 102 13.79 7.21 2.10
CA LEU A 102 14.78 8.26 1.92
C LEU A 102 15.69 8.39 3.15
N ALA A 103 15.12 8.40 4.36
CA ALA A 103 15.88 8.45 5.61
C ALA A 103 16.79 7.22 5.76
N LEU A 104 16.28 6.01 5.46
CA LEU A 104 17.07 4.78 5.46
C LEU A 104 18.23 4.85 4.48
N ARG A 105 17.98 5.37 3.27
CA ARG A 105 18.97 5.47 2.20
C ARG A 105 20.07 6.48 2.52
N LYS A 106 19.70 7.67 2.99
CA LYS A 106 20.60 8.82 3.15
C LYS A 106 21.34 8.81 4.48
N ASP A 107 20.63 8.52 5.56
CA ASP A 107 21.12 8.78 6.92
C ASP A 107 21.52 7.50 7.67
N LEU A 108 20.85 6.36 7.40
CA LEU A 108 21.06 5.13 8.17
C LEU A 108 21.91 4.07 7.45
N SER A 109 21.83 3.99 6.11
CA SER A 109 22.51 2.93 5.33
C SER A 109 23.77 3.42 4.60
N ARG A 110 24.14 4.70 4.75
CA ARG A 110 25.31 5.28 4.07
C ARG A 110 26.42 5.57 5.08
N SER A 111 27.61 5.05 4.79
CA SER A 111 28.82 5.45 5.52
C SER A 111 29.29 6.83 5.06
N GLN A 112 29.41 7.79 5.99
CA GLN A 112 29.79 9.18 5.70
C GLN A 112 31.18 9.29 5.05
N SER A 113 32.12 8.42 5.42
CA SER A 113 33.50 8.42 4.90
C SER A 113 33.67 7.61 3.62
N GLN A 114 32.87 6.58 3.42
CA GLN A 114 33.01 5.65 2.28
C GLN A 114 32.02 5.94 1.14
N SER A 115 30.99 6.76 1.35
CA SER A 115 29.93 7.07 0.37
C SER A 115 29.28 5.85 -0.30
N ILE A 116 29.44 4.67 0.29
CA ILE A 116 28.80 3.44 -0.16
C ILE A 116 27.34 3.49 0.27
N GLU A 117 26.45 3.34 -0.69
CA GLU A 117 25.00 3.35 -0.53
C GLU A 117 24.46 1.92 -0.67
N ASN A 118 23.37 1.63 0.06
CA ASN A 118 22.68 0.35 -0.06
C ASN A 118 22.04 0.19 -1.46
N GLN A 119 22.40 -0.88 -2.16
CA GLN A 119 21.97 -1.13 -3.54
C GLN A 119 20.44 -1.30 -3.68
N TYR A 120 19.78 -1.88 -2.68
CA TYR A 120 18.32 -2.05 -2.69
C TYR A 120 17.60 -0.72 -2.52
N LEU A 121 18.05 0.11 -1.56
CA LEU A 121 17.46 1.43 -1.33
C LEU A 121 17.71 2.41 -2.48
N LYS A 122 18.86 2.27 -3.17
CA LYS A 122 19.17 3.02 -4.39
C LYS A 122 18.14 2.77 -5.50
N LEU A 123 17.60 1.55 -5.60
CA LEU A 123 16.57 1.17 -6.57
C LEU A 123 15.16 1.49 -6.07
N ALA A 124 14.86 1.19 -4.80
CA ALA A 124 13.53 1.34 -4.24
C ALA A 124 13.08 2.80 -4.15
N GLN A 125 13.96 3.72 -3.73
CA GLN A 125 13.56 5.11 -3.49
C GLN A 125 13.09 5.82 -4.76
N PRO A 126 13.76 5.70 -5.93
CA PRO A 126 13.21 6.22 -7.19
C PRO A 126 11.87 5.60 -7.59
N MET A 127 11.70 4.28 -7.40
CA MET A 127 10.45 3.58 -7.73
C MET A 127 9.28 4.09 -6.87
N LEU A 128 9.49 4.30 -5.57
CA LEU A 128 8.46 4.87 -4.70
C LEU A 128 8.06 6.30 -5.12
N ASN A 129 8.92 7.06 -5.80
CA ASN A 129 8.67 8.44 -6.21
C ASN A 129 8.03 8.59 -7.60
N ILE A 130 7.59 7.49 -8.22
CA ILE A 130 6.72 7.56 -9.40
C ILE A 130 5.43 8.30 -9.02
N ASP A 131 4.88 9.11 -9.93
CA ASP A 131 3.62 9.81 -9.67
C ASP A 131 2.52 8.80 -9.35
N HIS A 132 1.89 8.96 -8.19
CA HIS A 132 0.87 8.06 -7.68
C HIS A 132 -0.41 8.05 -8.55
N ARG A 133 -0.59 9.03 -9.43
CA ARG A 133 -1.71 9.09 -10.38
C ARG A 133 -1.32 8.58 -11.77
N SER A 134 -0.08 8.15 -11.96
CA SER A 134 0.41 7.70 -13.25
C SER A 134 -0.26 6.39 -13.66
N TRP A 135 -1.02 6.44 -14.75
CA TRP A 135 -1.60 5.27 -15.42
C TRP A 135 -0.71 4.78 -16.59
N ALA A 136 0.25 5.60 -17.02
CA ALA A 136 1.16 5.32 -18.13
C ALA A 136 2.56 5.01 -17.62
N VAL A 137 3.38 4.32 -18.41
CA VAL A 137 4.71 3.84 -17.97
C VAL A 137 5.63 5.00 -17.56
N PRO A 138 6.22 4.97 -16.34
CA PRO A 138 6.04 3.95 -15.31
C PRO A 138 4.69 4.13 -14.58
N ALA A 139 3.91 3.05 -14.53
CA ALA A 139 2.65 3.04 -13.79
C ALA A 139 2.93 3.15 -12.29
N ALA A 140 1.96 3.69 -11.54
CA ALA A 140 2.01 3.71 -10.08
C ALA A 140 1.88 2.30 -9.47
N GLU A 141 1.31 1.36 -10.24
CA GLU A 141 1.24 -0.07 -9.96
C GLU A 141 2.52 -0.83 -10.34
#